data_AF-A0A971JS25-F1
#
_entry.id   AF-A0A971JS25-F1
#
_cell.length_a   1.000
_cell.length_b   1.000
_cell.length_c   1.000
_cell.angle_alpha   90.00
_cell.angle_beta   90.00
_cell.angle_gamma   90.00
#
_symmetry.space_group_name_H-M   'P 1'
#
loop_
_entity.id
_entity.type
_entity.pdbx_description
1 polymer ?
#
loop_
_entity_poly.entity_id
_entity_poly.type
_entity_poly.pdbx_seq_one_letter_code
_entity_poly.pdbx_strand_id
1 'polypeptide(L)'
;MRKDYRISDLAPYINWVYFFHAWSVPGSSEEGKHLYEEAQKFLQRLQPYLKVKAVVEILPAYSEEDDIFVEKVFPCECGLSHPYGDPIRLPMLRQQVPGKDGFCLCLSDFIRPKTSLKQDRIGVFATSAQMETEQNFHQDEYNQMMYQTLADRLAEAGAERLHEEVRKSTWGYAPNEHLTIEELHQEKFQGIRPAIGYPCLPDISLNRVIDNLIHLDSIGVTLTSSAMMQPHASVSGLMISLPQAHYFSVGKINGQQLADYAQRRQMTLEEIKKYVQCS
;
A
#
# COMPACT_ATOMS: atom_id res chain seq x y z
N MET A 1 -3.91 2.43 14.30
CA MET A 1 -2.50 2.46 14.81
C MET A 1 -1.70 3.50 14.03
N ARG A 2 -0.89 4.33 14.71
CA ARG A 2 0.01 5.31 14.09
C ARG A 2 1.43 5.12 14.60
N LYS A 3 2.43 5.31 13.74
CA LYS A 3 3.83 5.08 14.08
C LYS A 3 4.80 5.94 13.27
N ASP A 4 5.87 6.33 13.93
CA ASP A 4 7.01 6.98 13.30
C ASP A 4 8.21 6.03 13.33
N TYR A 5 8.84 5.83 12.18
CA TYR A 5 10.05 5.04 12.02
C TYR A 5 11.24 5.93 11.71
N ARG A 6 12.38 5.58 12.31
CA ARG A 6 13.68 6.15 11.95
C ARG A 6 14.22 5.43 10.72
N ILE A 7 15.18 6.04 10.03
CA ILE A 7 15.86 5.37 8.92
C ILE A 7 16.55 4.08 9.36
N SER A 8 17.21 4.07 10.52
CA SER A 8 17.87 2.88 11.07
C SER A 8 16.91 1.69 11.30
N ASP A 9 15.64 2.01 11.56
CA ASP A 9 14.57 1.05 11.76
C ASP A 9 14.13 0.40 10.43
N LEU A 10 14.30 1.10 9.31
CA LEU A 10 13.81 0.70 7.99
C LEU A 10 14.91 0.26 7.03
N ALA A 11 16.16 0.67 7.26
CA ALA A 11 17.28 0.34 6.39
C ALA A 11 17.40 -1.18 6.09
N PRO A 12 17.16 -2.10 7.06
CA PRO A 12 17.16 -3.53 6.76
C PRO A 12 16.03 -3.97 5.83
N TYR A 13 14.90 -3.26 5.78
CA TYR A 13 13.72 -3.61 4.97
C TYR A 13 13.79 -3.04 3.55
N ILE A 14 14.77 -2.20 3.23
CA ILE A 14 14.93 -1.63 1.89
C ILE A 14 15.21 -2.76 0.89
N ASN A 15 14.34 -2.88 -0.11
CA ASN A 15 14.61 -3.72 -1.28
C ASN A 15 15.46 -2.95 -2.30
N TRP A 16 16.76 -3.25 -2.30
CA TRP A 16 17.76 -2.57 -3.12
C TRP A 16 17.65 -2.90 -4.62
N VAL A 17 16.96 -3.98 -5.02
CA VAL A 17 16.76 -4.31 -6.44
C VAL A 17 16.05 -3.16 -7.16
N TYR A 18 15.02 -2.60 -6.54
CA TYR A 18 14.28 -1.48 -7.12
C TYR A 18 15.05 -0.16 -7.07
N PHE A 19 15.91 0.02 -6.06
CA PHE A 19 16.83 1.16 -6.03
C PHE A 19 17.74 1.12 -7.27
N PHE A 20 18.42 0.00 -7.50
CA PHE A 20 19.28 -0.20 -8.66
C PHE A 20 18.55 -0.07 -10.00
N HIS A 21 17.31 -0.57 -10.09
CA HIS A 21 16.47 -0.40 -11.27
C HIS A 21 16.19 1.08 -11.57
N ALA A 22 15.87 1.89 -10.56
CA ALA A 22 15.65 3.33 -10.74
C ALA A 22 16.90 4.05 -11.29
N TRP A 23 18.09 3.57 -10.94
CA TRP A 23 19.36 4.07 -11.45
C TRP A 23 19.81 3.43 -12.78
N SER A 24 19.09 2.42 -13.28
CA SER A 24 19.51 1.62 -14.45
C SER A 24 20.92 1.00 -14.30
N VAL A 25 21.36 0.74 -13.07
CA VAL A 25 22.68 0.17 -12.75
C VAL A 25 22.50 -1.24 -12.20
N PRO A 26 23.19 -2.27 -12.71
CA PRO A 26 23.16 -3.59 -12.11
C PRO A 26 23.81 -3.58 -10.72
N GLY A 27 23.10 -3.98 -9.67
CA GLY A 27 23.63 -3.96 -8.29
C GLY A 27 24.86 -4.83 -8.05
N SER A 28 25.11 -5.84 -8.91
CA SER A 28 26.31 -6.69 -8.84
C SER A 28 27.55 -6.08 -9.50
N SER A 29 27.41 -4.98 -10.25
CA SER A 29 28.53 -4.30 -10.90
C SER A 29 29.37 -3.52 -9.88
N GLU A 30 30.59 -3.15 -10.26
CA GLU A 30 31.44 -2.30 -9.40
C GLU A 30 30.83 -0.91 -9.16
N GLU A 31 30.18 -0.37 -10.19
CA GLU A 31 29.39 0.86 -10.10
C GLU A 31 28.21 0.70 -9.13
N GLY A 32 27.50 -0.44 -9.18
CA GLY A 32 26.40 -0.74 -8.26
C GLY A 32 26.84 -0.80 -6.81
N LYS A 33 28.00 -1.41 -6.53
CA LYS A 33 28.58 -1.43 -5.18
C LYS A 33 28.94 -0.02 -4.71
N HIS A 34 29.57 0.78 -5.57
CA HIS A 34 29.90 2.17 -5.24
C HIS A 34 28.64 2.99 -4.93
N LEU A 35 27.64 2.91 -5.80
CA LEU A 35 26.36 3.59 -5.63
C LEU A 35 25.66 3.17 -4.34
N TYR A 36 25.74 1.89 -3.96
CA TYR A 36 25.22 1.39 -2.68
C TYR A 36 25.94 2.02 -1.49
N GLU A 37 27.27 2.09 -1.52
CA GLU A 37 28.04 2.75 -0.45
C GLU A 37 27.70 4.23 -0.32
N GLU A 38 27.51 4.93 -1.44
CA GLU A 38 27.05 6.32 -1.46
C GLU A 38 25.65 6.46 -0.88
N ALA A 39 24.72 5.58 -1.28
CA ALA A 39 23.36 5.54 -0.77
C ALA A 39 23.32 5.30 0.75
N GLN A 40 24.16 4.41 1.27
CA GLN A 40 24.28 4.14 2.71
C GLN A 40 24.79 5.38 3.48
N LYS A 41 25.80 6.08 2.97
CA LYS A 41 26.27 7.35 3.55
C LYS A 41 25.17 8.41 3.50
N PHE A 42 24.42 8.47 2.40
CA PHE A 42 23.31 9.41 2.24
C PHE A 42 22.16 9.13 3.22
N LEU A 43 21.81 7.86 3.46
CA LEU A 43 20.85 7.46 4.49
C LEU A 43 21.26 7.94 5.88
N GLN A 44 22.53 7.82 6.25
CA GLN A 44 23.05 8.36 7.52
C GLN A 44 22.91 9.88 7.60
N ARG A 45 23.21 10.58 6.49
CA ARG A 45 23.04 12.04 6.39
C ARG A 45 21.57 12.47 6.49
N LEU A 46 20.63 11.67 5.98
CA LEU A 46 19.19 11.93 6.03
C LEU A 46 18.56 11.66 7.39
N GLN A 47 19.14 10.76 8.19
CA GLN A 47 18.56 10.28 9.45
C GLN A 47 18.05 11.37 10.43
N PRO A 48 18.72 12.52 10.63
CA PRO A 48 18.20 13.57 11.51
C PRO A 48 17.10 14.43 10.87
N TYR A 49 16.89 14.36 9.55
CA TYR A 49 15.98 15.24 8.82
C TYR A 49 14.75 14.52 8.26
N LEU A 50 14.80 13.20 8.11
CA LEU A 50 13.72 12.43 7.51
C LEU A 50 13.16 11.39 8.48
N LYS A 51 11.84 11.35 8.57
CA LYS A 51 11.09 10.28 9.24
C LYS A 51 10.15 9.61 8.27
N VAL A 52 9.86 8.34 8.54
CA VAL A 52 8.78 7.63 7.85
C VAL A 52 7.62 7.48 8.80
N LYS A 53 6.50 8.13 8.45
CA LYS A 53 5.26 8.05 9.22
C LYS A 53 4.36 6.98 8.63
N ALA A 54 3.60 6.31 9.48
CA ALA A 54 2.75 5.21 9.10
C ALA A 54 1.41 5.26 9.87
N VAL A 55 0.34 4.89 9.20
CA VAL A 55 -0.98 4.67 9.79
C VAL A 55 -1.55 3.36 9.23
N VAL A 56 -2.22 2.59 10.08
CA VAL A 56 -3.02 1.44 9.68
C VAL A 56 -4.22 1.31 10.59
N GLU A 57 -5.38 1.02 10.01
CA GLU A 57 -6.57 0.63 10.76
C GLU A 57 -7.02 -0.76 10.30
N ILE A 58 -7.39 -1.62 11.26
CA ILE A 58 -7.98 -2.94 10.97
C ILE A 58 -9.47 -2.80 11.20
N LEU A 59 -10.23 -2.82 10.11
CA LEU A 59 -11.65 -2.49 10.10
C LEU A 59 -12.46 -3.73 9.75
N PRO A 60 -13.68 -3.89 10.29
CA PRO A 60 -14.57 -4.92 9.82
C PRO A 60 -14.91 -4.73 8.35
N ALA A 61 -14.98 -5.84 7.61
CA ALA A 61 -15.28 -5.81 6.20
C ALA A 61 -16.02 -7.06 5.75
N TYR A 62 -16.71 -6.93 4.62
CA TYR A 62 -17.33 -8.04 3.91
C TYR A 62 -17.33 -7.76 2.41
N SER A 63 -17.49 -8.80 1.60
CA SER A 63 -17.68 -8.65 0.15
C SER A 63 -19.15 -8.77 -0.25
N GLU A 64 -19.55 -8.04 -1.29
CA GLU A 64 -20.74 -8.28 -2.08
C GLU A 64 -20.33 -8.16 -3.55
N GLU A 65 -20.43 -9.26 -4.31
CA GLU A 65 -19.94 -9.34 -5.70
C GLU A 65 -18.47 -8.88 -5.85
N ASP A 66 -18.24 -7.86 -6.69
CA ASP A 66 -16.91 -7.31 -7.01
C ASP A 66 -16.50 -6.17 -6.06
N ASP A 67 -17.18 -5.98 -4.93
CA ASP A 67 -16.89 -4.91 -3.99
C ASP A 67 -16.49 -5.42 -2.62
N ILE A 68 -15.67 -4.62 -1.95
CA ILE A 68 -15.38 -4.75 -0.52
C ILE A 68 -16.10 -3.61 0.18
N PHE A 69 -16.90 -3.91 1.19
CA PHE A 69 -17.52 -2.94 2.07
C PHE A 69 -16.76 -2.91 3.39
N VAL A 70 -16.39 -1.71 3.84
CA VAL A 70 -15.62 -1.49 5.06
C VAL A 70 -16.48 -0.72 6.05
N GLU A 71 -16.69 -1.28 7.23
CA GLU A 71 -17.48 -0.66 8.29
C GLU A 71 -16.63 0.37 9.04
N LYS A 72 -17.11 1.61 9.11
CA LYS A 72 -16.52 2.61 10.00
C LYS A 72 -16.88 2.25 11.43
N VAL A 73 -15.91 2.34 12.33
CA VAL A 73 -16.13 2.01 13.74
C VAL A 73 -15.71 3.16 14.65
N PHE A 74 -16.43 3.32 15.77
CA PHE A 74 -16.06 4.25 16.83
C PHE A 74 -15.72 3.49 18.10
N PRO A 75 -14.72 3.96 18.89
CA PRO A 75 -14.44 3.39 20.19
C PRO A 75 -15.62 3.67 21.14
N CYS A 76 -16.13 2.62 21.78
CA CYS A 76 -17.23 2.71 22.74
C CYS A 76 -16.70 2.58 24.18
N GLU A 77 -17.41 3.19 25.13
CA GLU A 77 -17.10 3.11 26.56
C GLU A 77 -17.12 1.67 27.11
N CYS A 78 -17.80 0.74 26.44
CA CYS A 78 -17.76 -0.68 26.79
C CYS A 78 -16.44 -1.39 26.46
N GLY A 79 -15.48 -0.68 25.85
CA GLY A 79 -14.17 -1.22 25.46
C GLY A 79 -14.17 -1.93 24.09
N LEU A 80 -15.29 -1.90 23.35
CA LEU A 80 -15.41 -2.45 22.00
C LEU A 80 -15.53 -1.32 20.97
N SER A 81 -15.24 -1.64 19.71
CA SER A 81 -15.51 -0.75 18.57
C SER A 81 -16.86 -1.12 17.95
N HIS A 82 -17.75 -0.14 17.78
CA HIS A 82 -19.08 -0.34 17.18
C HIS A 82 -19.17 0.32 15.81
N PRO A 83 -19.89 -0.28 14.85
CA PRO A 83 -20.10 0.32 13.54
C PRO A 83 -20.94 1.60 13.66
N TYR A 84 -20.64 2.60 12.82
CA TYR A 84 -21.47 3.80 12.68
C TYR A 84 -21.53 4.28 11.23
N GLY A 85 -22.65 4.90 10.87
CA GLY A 85 -22.91 5.36 9.51
C GLY A 85 -22.98 4.22 8.50
N ASP A 86 -23.02 4.58 7.22
CA ASP A 86 -23.00 3.61 6.13
C ASP A 86 -21.58 3.08 5.89
N PRO A 87 -21.43 1.79 5.53
CA PRO A 87 -20.13 1.23 5.17
C PRO A 87 -19.56 1.92 3.93
N ILE A 88 -18.24 2.09 3.93
CA ILE A 88 -17.52 2.61 2.77
C ILE A 88 -17.38 1.48 1.75
N ARG A 89 -17.89 1.70 0.54
CA ARG A 89 -17.69 0.82 -0.61
C ARG A 89 -16.32 1.06 -1.22
N LEU A 90 -15.54 0.00 -1.38
CA LEU A 90 -14.34 -0.09 -2.20
C LEU A 90 -14.65 -0.97 -3.41
N PRO A 91 -15.01 -0.38 -4.56
CA PRO A 91 -15.20 -1.16 -5.78
C PRO A 91 -13.90 -1.75 -6.28
N MET A 92 -13.91 -3.04 -6.61
CA MET A 92 -12.76 -3.74 -7.20
C MET A 92 -13.03 -4.09 -8.67
N LEU A 93 -11.94 -4.42 -9.37
CA LEU A 93 -11.96 -4.92 -10.74
C LEU A 93 -11.67 -6.42 -10.72
N ARG A 94 -12.34 -7.15 -11.62
CA ARG A 94 -12.18 -8.60 -11.81
C ARG A 94 -11.49 -8.88 -13.15
N GLN A 95 -10.62 -9.87 -13.17
CA GLN A 95 -10.05 -10.40 -14.41
C GLN A 95 -11.15 -10.80 -15.40
N GLN A 96 -10.92 -10.61 -16.70
CA GLN A 96 -11.85 -11.06 -17.75
C GLN A 96 -11.35 -12.27 -18.53
N VAL A 97 -10.08 -12.62 -18.33
CA VAL A 97 -9.48 -13.82 -18.88
C VAL A 97 -9.15 -14.74 -17.71
N PRO A 98 -9.69 -15.98 -17.70
CA PRO A 98 -9.41 -16.93 -16.62
C PRO A 98 -7.91 -17.21 -16.48
N GLY A 99 -7.49 -17.38 -15.23
CA GLY A 99 -6.17 -17.89 -14.88
C GLY A 99 -5.99 -19.36 -15.23
N LYS A 100 -4.82 -19.92 -14.89
CA LYS A 100 -4.50 -21.34 -15.12
C LYS A 100 -5.43 -22.29 -14.37
N ASP A 101 -6.00 -21.83 -13.26
CA ASP A 101 -6.98 -22.53 -12.43
C ASP A 101 -8.42 -22.43 -12.98
N GLY A 102 -8.64 -21.66 -14.05
CA GLY A 102 -9.94 -21.46 -14.67
C GLY A 102 -10.80 -20.39 -14.01
N PHE A 103 -10.26 -19.64 -13.05
CA PHE A 103 -11.00 -18.58 -12.35
C PHE A 103 -10.56 -17.18 -12.79
N CYS A 104 -11.49 -16.24 -12.72
CA CYS A 104 -11.23 -14.82 -12.90
C CYS A 104 -11.20 -14.14 -11.54
N LEU A 105 -10.01 -13.75 -11.08
CA LEU A 105 -9.81 -13.21 -9.73
C LEU A 105 -10.27 -11.76 -9.60
N CYS A 106 -10.81 -11.45 -8.42
CA CYS A 106 -11.08 -10.11 -7.91
C CYS A 106 -10.56 -10.03 -6.46
N LEU A 107 -10.11 -8.87 -6.01
CA LEU A 107 -9.67 -8.71 -4.61
C LEU A 107 -10.81 -8.96 -3.61
N SER A 108 -12.07 -8.74 -3.99
CA SER A 108 -13.23 -9.03 -3.14
C SER A 108 -13.38 -10.52 -2.82
N ASP A 109 -12.84 -11.41 -3.66
CA ASP A 109 -12.90 -12.86 -3.47
C ASP A 109 -12.10 -13.31 -2.23
N PHE A 110 -11.16 -12.49 -1.77
CA PHE A 110 -10.34 -12.77 -0.60
C PHE A 110 -10.92 -12.24 0.72
N ILE A 111 -12.11 -11.65 0.67
CA ILE A 111 -12.87 -11.17 1.84
C ILE A 111 -14.17 -11.99 1.94
N ARG A 112 -14.55 -12.42 3.14
CA ARG A 112 -15.80 -13.20 3.32
C ARG A 112 -17.01 -12.41 2.82
N PRO A 113 -17.96 -13.09 2.16
CA PRO A 113 -19.19 -12.45 1.72
C PRO A 113 -20.06 -12.03 2.92
N LYS A 114 -20.90 -11.02 2.74
CA LYS A 114 -21.86 -10.54 3.75
C LYS A 114 -22.77 -11.61 4.32
N THR A 115 -23.07 -12.64 3.52
CA THR A 115 -23.88 -13.80 3.92
C THR A 115 -23.14 -14.75 4.87
N SER A 116 -21.85 -14.54 5.12
CA SER A 116 -21.07 -15.34 6.05
C SER A 116 -21.53 -15.10 7.50
N LEU A 117 -21.58 -16.19 8.27
CA LEU A 117 -21.87 -16.12 9.72
C LEU A 117 -20.71 -15.54 10.54
N LYS A 118 -19.55 -15.30 9.91
CA LYS A 118 -18.37 -14.72 10.56
C LYS A 118 -18.02 -13.42 9.86
N GLN A 119 -17.92 -12.35 10.65
CA GLN A 119 -17.41 -11.06 10.19
C GLN A 119 -15.94 -11.21 9.79
N ASP A 120 -15.58 -10.65 8.63
CA ASP A 120 -14.19 -10.54 8.20
C ASP A 120 -13.62 -9.17 8.58
N ARG A 121 -12.33 -9.00 8.31
CA ARG A 121 -11.63 -7.73 8.51
C ARG A 121 -10.71 -7.44 7.33
N ILE A 122 -10.41 -6.15 7.17
CA ILE A 122 -9.41 -5.67 6.23
C ILE A 122 -8.52 -4.66 6.92
N GLY A 123 -7.22 -4.68 6.61
CA GLY A 123 -6.33 -3.60 6.99
C GLY A 123 -6.33 -2.52 5.92
N VAL A 124 -6.29 -1.26 6.33
CA VAL A 124 -6.16 -0.09 5.46
C VAL A 124 -4.97 0.70 5.95
N PHE A 125 -3.98 0.95 5.10
CA PHE A 125 -2.72 1.53 5.53
C PHE A 125 -2.22 2.64 4.62
N ALA A 126 -1.35 3.48 5.19
CA ALA A 126 -0.48 4.35 4.45
C ALA A 126 0.87 4.54 5.16
N THR A 127 1.93 4.71 4.39
CA THR A 127 3.28 5.10 4.85
C THR A 127 3.79 6.25 4.01
N SER A 128 4.61 7.12 4.61
CA SER A 128 5.14 8.30 3.93
C SER A 128 6.50 8.67 4.48
N ALA A 129 7.49 8.81 3.59
CA ALA A 129 8.80 9.36 3.92
C ALA A 129 8.74 10.88 3.81
N GLN A 130 8.96 11.58 4.92
CA GLN A 130 8.77 13.01 5.03
C GLN A 130 10.01 13.68 5.61
N MET A 131 10.41 14.78 4.97
CA MET A 131 11.41 15.67 5.52
C MET A 131 10.77 16.52 6.63
N GLU A 132 11.33 16.49 7.83
CA GLU A 132 10.90 17.32 8.96
C GLU A 132 11.50 18.73 8.92
N THR A 133 12.59 18.93 8.18
CA THR A 133 13.24 20.23 8.02
C THR A 133 13.72 20.38 6.59
N GLU A 134 13.44 21.52 5.95
CA GLU A 134 13.91 21.78 4.59
C GLU A 134 15.43 21.64 4.50
N GLN A 135 15.88 20.85 3.52
CA GLN A 135 17.29 20.64 3.22
C GLN A 135 17.48 20.85 1.72
N ASN A 136 18.54 21.58 1.36
CA ASN A 136 18.86 21.87 -0.04
C ASN A 136 19.60 20.70 -0.72
N PHE A 137 18.98 19.51 -0.73
CA PHE A 137 19.46 18.39 -1.55
C PHE A 137 19.18 18.61 -3.05
N HIS A 138 18.45 19.67 -3.40
CA HIS A 138 18.05 20.05 -4.76
C HIS A 138 19.10 20.88 -5.52
N GLN A 139 20.25 21.21 -4.91
CA GLN A 139 21.28 22.00 -5.58
C GLN A 139 22.12 21.19 -6.57
N ASP A 140 22.06 19.87 -6.51
CA ASP A 140 22.79 18.95 -7.36
C ASP A 140 21.83 17.83 -7.80
N GLU A 141 21.73 17.61 -9.11
CA GLU A 141 20.82 16.64 -9.72
C GLU A 141 21.08 15.21 -9.19
N TYR A 142 22.34 14.87 -8.94
CA TYR A 142 22.69 13.56 -8.37
C TYR A 142 22.13 13.40 -6.96
N ASN A 143 22.36 14.38 -6.08
CA ASN A 143 21.84 14.36 -4.71
C ASN A 143 20.31 14.40 -4.66
N GLN A 144 19.67 15.11 -5.60
CA GLN A 144 18.21 15.12 -5.72
C GLN A 144 17.67 13.74 -6.10
N MET A 145 18.26 13.09 -7.11
CA MET A 145 17.85 11.75 -7.53
C MET A 145 18.10 10.70 -6.45
N MET A 146 19.23 10.81 -5.74
CA MET A 146 19.57 9.97 -4.58
C MET A 146 18.52 10.12 -3.47
N TYR A 147 18.20 11.36 -3.11
CA TYR A 147 17.16 11.63 -2.11
C TYR A 147 15.81 11.05 -2.53
N GLN A 148 15.34 11.34 -3.75
CA GLN A 148 14.03 10.87 -4.24
C GLN A 148 13.96 9.33 -4.22
N THR A 149 14.97 8.67 -4.78
CA THR A 149 15.01 7.20 -4.84
C THR A 149 15.03 6.59 -3.43
N LEU A 150 15.84 7.13 -2.52
CA LEU A 150 15.91 6.65 -1.13
C LEU A 150 14.61 6.92 -0.36
N ALA A 151 13.99 8.08 -0.54
CA ALA A 151 12.71 8.39 0.09
C ALA A 151 11.62 7.40 -0.35
N ASP A 152 11.53 7.10 -1.66
CA ASP A 152 10.60 6.09 -2.18
C ASP A 152 10.90 4.70 -1.58
N ARG A 153 12.18 4.30 -1.51
CA ARG A 153 12.56 3.03 -0.88
C ARG A 153 12.23 2.98 0.62
N LEU A 154 12.35 4.09 1.32
CA LEU A 154 12.03 4.20 2.75
C LEU A 154 10.51 4.14 3.00
N ALA A 155 9.70 4.73 2.12
CA ALA A 155 8.24 4.62 2.19
C ALA A 155 7.78 3.16 2.04
N GLU A 156 8.33 2.44 1.06
CA GLU A 156 8.09 1.00 0.84
C GLU A 156 8.60 0.13 1.99
N ALA A 157 9.82 0.39 2.47
CA ALA A 157 10.37 -0.29 3.64
C ALA A 157 9.50 -0.07 4.89
N GLY A 158 8.94 1.14 5.03
CA GLY A 158 7.95 1.45 6.05
C GLY A 158 6.68 0.60 5.92
N ALA A 159 6.18 0.40 4.69
CA ALA A 159 5.01 -0.44 4.45
C ALA A 159 5.28 -1.92 4.77
N GLU A 160 6.47 -2.42 4.41
CA GLU A 160 6.90 -3.78 4.72
C GLU A 160 7.00 -4.02 6.23
N ARG A 161 7.69 -3.13 6.95
CA ARG A 161 7.81 -3.22 8.41
C ARG A 161 6.45 -3.08 9.10
N LEU A 162 5.61 -2.14 8.65
CA LEU A 162 4.26 -1.97 9.17
C LEU A 162 3.42 -3.25 8.98
N HIS A 163 3.51 -3.88 7.81
CA HIS A 163 2.80 -5.12 7.54
C HIS A 163 3.28 -6.24 8.44
N GLU A 164 4.60 -6.42 8.62
CA GLU A 164 5.15 -7.40 9.57
C GLU A 164 4.57 -7.21 10.99
N GLU A 165 4.56 -5.96 11.49
CA GLU A 165 3.99 -5.64 12.80
C GLU A 165 2.49 -5.95 12.87
N VAL A 166 1.75 -5.69 11.80
CA VAL A 166 0.33 -6.02 11.69
C VAL A 166 0.09 -7.53 11.75
N ARG A 167 0.86 -8.32 10.97
CA ARG A 167 0.73 -9.78 10.98
C ARG A 167 1.00 -10.38 12.35
N LYS A 168 2.06 -9.91 13.01
CA LYS A 168 2.56 -10.49 14.27
C LYS A 168 1.80 -10.00 15.50
N SER A 169 1.37 -8.74 15.52
CA SER A 169 0.88 -8.11 16.74
C SER A 169 -0.45 -7.37 16.57
N THR A 170 -0.55 -6.39 15.65
CA THR A 170 -1.74 -5.51 15.57
C THR A 170 -3.00 -6.26 15.15
N TRP A 171 -2.89 -7.11 14.13
CA TRP A 171 -3.93 -8.06 13.73
C TRP A 171 -3.65 -9.44 14.33
N GLY A 172 -2.37 -9.84 14.38
CA GLY A 172 -1.93 -10.98 15.18
C GLY A 172 -2.33 -12.35 14.63
N TYR A 173 -2.52 -12.47 13.32
CA TYR A 173 -2.80 -13.77 12.69
C TYR A 173 -1.55 -14.64 12.46
N ALA A 174 -0.35 -14.07 12.62
CA ALA A 174 0.91 -14.79 12.52
C ALA A 174 1.89 -14.42 13.65
N PRO A 175 1.54 -14.64 14.94
CA PRO A 175 2.33 -14.17 16.08
C PRO A 175 3.70 -14.86 16.21
N ASN A 176 3.86 -16.06 15.66
CA ASN A 176 5.09 -16.86 15.70
C ASN A 176 5.93 -16.73 14.40
N GLU A 177 5.67 -15.71 13.57
CA GLU A 177 6.42 -15.48 12.34
C GLU A 177 7.86 -15.03 12.63
N HIS A 178 8.81 -15.79 12.07
CA HIS A 178 10.25 -15.55 12.17
C HIS A 178 10.89 -15.63 10.79
N LEU A 179 10.54 -14.70 9.91
CA LEU A 179 11.09 -14.60 8.56
C LEU A 179 12.34 -13.72 8.54
N THR A 180 13.29 -14.08 7.69
CA THR A 180 14.40 -13.21 7.33
C THR A 180 13.94 -12.10 6.38
N ILE A 181 14.71 -11.01 6.25
CA ILE A 181 14.42 -9.93 5.29
C ILE A 181 14.28 -10.47 3.86
N GLU A 182 15.13 -11.41 3.46
CA GLU A 182 15.07 -12.01 2.12
C GLU A 182 13.74 -12.76 1.92
N GLU A 183 13.28 -13.49 2.94
CA GLU A 183 12.01 -14.19 2.89
C GLU A 183 10.81 -13.23 2.89
N LEU A 184 10.91 -12.09 3.57
CA LEU A 184 9.92 -11.01 3.49
C LEU A 184 9.85 -10.44 2.06
N HIS A 185 10.99 -10.15 1.43
CA HIS A 185 11.03 -9.67 0.04
C HIS A 185 10.53 -10.70 -0.97
N GLN A 186 10.60 -12.00 -0.62
CA GLN A 186 10.01 -13.10 -1.39
C GLN A 186 8.54 -13.36 -1.04
N GLU A 187 7.93 -12.51 -0.20
CA GLU A 187 6.52 -12.60 0.20
C GLU A 187 6.16 -13.96 0.85
N LYS A 188 7.09 -14.58 1.59
CA LYS A 188 6.88 -15.88 2.26
C LYS A 188 6.00 -15.82 3.52
N PHE A 189 5.34 -14.69 3.75
CA PHE A 189 4.40 -14.50 4.85
C PHE A 189 2.97 -14.84 4.42
N GLN A 190 2.09 -15.00 5.41
CA GLN A 190 0.66 -15.17 5.16
C GLN A 190 0.00 -13.84 4.76
N GLY A 191 -0.87 -13.88 3.74
CA GLY A 191 -1.66 -12.73 3.31
C GLY A 191 -0.91 -11.79 2.38
N ILE A 192 -1.57 -10.72 1.95
CA ILE A 192 -1.03 -9.74 0.99
C ILE A 192 -1.30 -8.31 1.44
N ARG A 193 -0.54 -7.36 0.89
CA ARG A 193 -0.72 -5.91 1.11
C ARG A 193 -0.81 -5.13 -0.22
N PRO A 194 -1.85 -5.33 -1.05
CA PRO A 194 -1.96 -4.65 -2.34
C PRO A 194 -2.01 -3.14 -2.17
N ALA A 195 -1.05 -2.46 -2.79
CA ALA A 195 -0.98 -1.02 -2.81
C ALA A 195 -1.71 -0.44 -4.02
N ILE A 196 -2.22 0.77 -3.88
CA ILE A 196 -2.92 1.48 -4.95
C ILE A 196 -1.96 1.73 -6.13
N GLY A 197 -2.43 1.45 -7.34
CA GLY A 197 -1.63 1.50 -8.57
C GLY A 197 -0.99 0.16 -8.95
N TYR A 198 -1.05 -0.86 -8.08
CA TYR A 198 -0.58 -2.20 -8.44
C TYR A 198 -1.51 -2.86 -9.48
N PRO A 199 -1.04 -3.87 -10.24
CA PRO A 199 -1.85 -4.55 -11.23
C PRO A 199 -3.16 -5.17 -10.71
N CYS A 200 -3.23 -5.53 -9.42
CA CYS A 200 -4.47 -6.01 -8.76
C CYS A 200 -5.36 -4.89 -8.20
N LEU A 201 -4.84 -3.67 -8.05
CA LEU A 201 -5.53 -2.50 -7.52
C LEU A 201 -5.16 -1.23 -8.32
N PRO A 202 -5.47 -1.20 -9.64
CA PRO A 202 -4.85 -0.26 -10.59
C PRO A 202 -5.43 1.17 -10.57
N ASP A 203 -6.41 1.44 -9.70
CA ASP A 203 -7.12 2.71 -9.67
C ASP A 203 -6.54 3.68 -8.62
N ILE A 204 -5.78 4.67 -9.10
CA ILE A 204 -5.13 5.67 -8.24
C ILE A 204 -6.13 6.51 -7.43
N SER A 205 -7.35 6.70 -7.96
CA SER A 205 -8.36 7.52 -7.29
C SER A 205 -8.93 6.91 -6.02
N LEU A 206 -8.69 5.60 -5.78
CA LEU A 206 -9.02 4.95 -4.51
C LEU A 206 -8.27 5.56 -3.32
N ASN A 207 -7.20 6.33 -3.54
CA ASN A 207 -6.55 7.10 -2.47
C ASN A 207 -7.52 8.02 -1.74
N ARG A 208 -8.52 8.57 -2.43
CA ARG A 208 -9.59 9.39 -1.82
C ARG A 208 -10.45 8.58 -0.86
N VAL A 209 -10.69 7.31 -1.19
CA VAL A 209 -11.48 6.40 -0.36
C VAL A 209 -10.67 5.94 0.86
N ILE A 210 -9.37 5.66 0.67
CA ILE A 210 -8.43 5.37 1.76
C ILE A 210 -8.35 6.55 2.73
N ASP A 211 -8.26 7.78 2.23
CA ASP A 211 -8.24 8.99 3.06
C ASP A 211 -9.49 9.11 3.95
N ASN A 212 -10.66 8.79 3.41
CA ASN A 212 -11.91 8.75 4.18
C ASN A 212 -11.94 7.67 5.29
N LEU A 213 -11.08 6.67 5.21
CA LEU A 213 -11.01 5.56 6.18
C LEU A 213 -9.97 5.80 7.27
N ILE A 214 -8.80 6.33 6.90
CA ILE A 214 -7.64 6.39 7.80
C ILE A 214 -7.07 7.79 8.04
N HIS A 215 -7.62 8.81 7.38
CA HIS A 215 -7.21 10.22 7.51
C HIS A 215 -5.70 10.40 7.23
N LEU A 216 -5.33 10.50 5.95
CA LEU A 216 -3.94 10.57 5.50
C LEU A 216 -3.21 11.81 6.05
N ASP A 217 -3.94 12.90 6.28
CA ASP A 217 -3.45 14.11 6.91
C ASP A 217 -2.88 13.86 8.31
N SER A 218 -3.38 12.82 9.01
CA SER A 218 -2.87 12.43 10.33
C SER A 218 -1.42 11.92 10.31
N ILE A 219 -0.90 11.55 9.13
CA ILE A 219 0.52 11.28 8.91
C ILE A 219 1.17 12.33 8.01
N GLY A 220 0.54 13.48 7.76
CA GLY A 220 1.07 14.56 6.93
C GLY A 220 0.97 14.32 5.42
N VAL A 221 0.17 13.35 4.97
CA VAL A 221 -0.07 13.08 3.55
C VAL A 221 -1.30 13.84 3.07
N THR A 222 -1.20 14.48 1.92
CA THR A 222 -2.31 15.14 1.23
C THR A 222 -2.51 14.52 -0.16
N LEU A 223 -3.68 14.74 -0.77
CA LEU A 223 -3.98 14.25 -2.11
C LEU A 223 -4.06 15.40 -3.12
N THR A 224 -3.44 15.22 -4.29
CA THR A 224 -3.58 16.15 -5.41
C THR A 224 -4.99 16.08 -6.02
N SER A 225 -5.29 16.97 -6.97
CA SER A 225 -6.51 16.90 -7.79
C SER A 225 -6.62 15.58 -8.56
N SER A 226 -5.50 14.96 -8.93
CA SER A 226 -5.43 13.65 -9.57
C SER A 226 -5.39 12.46 -8.59
N ALA A 227 -5.62 12.71 -7.29
CA ALA A 227 -5.58 11.70 -6.23
C ALA A 227 -4.21 11.02 -6.01
N MET A 228 -3.12 11.62 -6.50
CA MET A 228 -1.78 11.21 -6.13
C MET A 228 -1.45 11.70 -4.72
N MET A 229 -0.69 10.92 -3.97
CA MET A 229 -0.26 11.29 -2.62
C MET A 229 0.88 12.32 -2.66
N GLN A 230 0.91 13.20 -1.67
CA GLN A 230 1.97 14.15 -1.40
C GLN A 230 2.35 14.09 0.08
N PRO A 231 3.61 13.80 0.44
CA PRO A 231 4.77 13.64 -0.46
C PRO A 231 4.69 12.45 -1.43
N HIS A 232 5.40 12.54 -2.57
CA HIS A 232 5.43 11.47 -3.58
C HIS A 232 5.89 10.12 -3.01
N ALA A 233 6.88 10.15 -2.12
CA ALA A 233 7.39 9.00 -1.39
C ALA A 233 6.37 8.55 -0.33
N SER A 234 5.21 8.10 -0.77
CA SER A 234 4.14 7.58 0.05
C SER A 234 3.54 6.34 -0.60
N VAL A 235 3.12 5.38 0.22
CA VAL A 235 2.47 4.14 -0.20
C VAL A 235 1.17 4.02 0.57
N SER A 236 0.11 3.58 -0.08
CA SER A 236 -1.19 3.34 0.54
C SER A 236 -1.81 2.08 -0.06
N GLY A 237 -2.68 1.42 0.70
CA GLY A 237 -3.30 0.20 0.22
C GLY A 237 -4.11 -0.54 1.25
N LEU A 238 -4.35 -1.80 0.93
CA LEU A 238 -5.11 -2.73 1.76
C LEU A 238 -4.18 -3.80 2.32
N MET A 239 -4.58 -4.45 3.40
CA MET A 239 -3.97 -5.68 3.92
C MET A 239 -5.04 -6.75 4.05
N ILE A 240 -4.81 -7.91 3.47
CA ILE A 240 -5.75 -9.04 3.43
C ILE A 240 -5.07 -10.25 4.07
N SER A 241 -5.69 -10.82 5.09
CA SER A 241 -5.07 -11.87 5.93
C SER A 241 -5.29 -13.29 5.43
N LEU A 242 -6.15 -13.49 4.43
CA LEU A 242 -6.51 -14.83 3.93
C LEU A 242 -5.24 -15.55 3.42
N PRO A 243 -4.93 -16.77 3.89
CA PRO A 243 -3.71 -17.48 3.46
C PRO A 243 -3.61 -17.76 1.96
N GLN A 244 -4.76 -17.87 1.28
CA GLN A 244 -4.85 -18.12 -0.16
C GLN A 244 -4.78 -16.83 -1.00
N ALA A 245 -4.83 -15.66 -0.36
CA ALA A 245 -4.71 -14.40 -1.08
C ALA A 245 -3.31 -14.30 -1.71
N HIS A 246 -3.27 -13.89 -2.97
CA HIS A 246 -2.03 -13.75 -3.73
C HIS A 246 -2.18 -12.60 -4.72
N TYR A 247 -1.05 -12.03 -5.13
CA TYR A 247 -1.03 -10.98 -6.14
C TYR A 247 -1.43 -11.54 -7.51
N PHE A 248 -2.22 -10.75 -8.24
CA PHE A 248 -2.60 -11.02 -9.63
C PHE A 248 -2.62 -9.72 -10.43
N SER A 249 -2.73 -9.81 -11.75
CA SER A 249 -3.00 -8.66 -12.60
C SER A 249 -4.43 -8.74 -13.11
N VAL A 250 -5.20 -7.66 -12.93
CA VAL A 250 -6.55 -7.55 -13.51
C VAL A 250 -6.48 -7.67 -15.05
N GLY A 251 -5.44 -7.10 -15.66
CA GLY A 251 -5.26 -7.05 -17.10
C GLY A 251 -6.34 -6.23 -17.82
N LYS A 252 -6.59 -6.54 -19.09
CA LYS A 252 -7.59 -5.84 -19.90
C LYS A 252 -9.00 -6.11 -19.41
N ILE A 253 -9.76 -5.03 -19.30
CA ILE A 253 -11.20 -5.05 -18.98
C ILE A 253 -12.01 -4.51 -20.16
N ASN A 254 -13.16 -5.10 -20.43
CA ASN A 254 -14.06 -4.67 -21.48
C ASN A 254 -14.84 -3.40 -21.06
N GLY A 255 -15.50 -2.77 -22.04
CA GLY A 255 -16.29 -1.57 -21.82
C GLY A 255 -17.47 -1.75 -20.86
N GLN A 256 -18.00 -2.98 -20.73
CA GLN A 256 -19.11 -3.28 -19.82
C GLN A 256 -18.67 -3.19 -18.36
N GLN A 257 -17.58 -3.86 -17.98
CA GLN A 257 -17.06 -3.79 -16.62
C GLN A 257 -16.52 -2.40 -16.30
N LEU A 258 -15.91 -1.70 -17.26
CA LEU A 258 -15.46 -0.34 -17.04
C LEU A 258 -16.65 0.62 -16.77
N ALA A 259 -17.77 0.45 -17.47
CA ALA A 259 -18.99 1.23 -17.23
C ALA A 259 -19.65 0.89 -15.89
N ASP A 260 -19.74 -0.39 -15.55
CA ASP A 260 -20.21 -0.87 -14.25
C ASP A 260 -19.35 -0.30 -13.11
N TYR A 261 -18.03 -0.43 -13.22
CA TYR A 261 -17.09 0.09 -12.23
C TYR A 261 -17.21 1.61 -12.07
N ALA A 262 -17.37 2.36 -13.17
CA ALA A 262 -17.61 3.81 -13.11
C ALA A 262 -18.90 4.16 -12.37
N GLN A 263 -19.99 3.43 -12.61
CA GLN A 263 -21.24 3.58 -11.87
C GLN A 263 -21.04 3.28 -10.37
N ARG A 264 -20.38 2.18 -10.01
CA ARG A 264 -20.09 1.82 -8.61
C ARG A 264 -19.22 2.86 -7.90
N ARG A 265 -18.30 3.49 -8.64
CA ARG A 265 -17.45 4.60 -8.20
C ARG A 265 -18.13 5.97 -8.21
N GLN A 266 -19.36 6.07 -8.72
CA GLN A 266 -20.11 7.32 -8.87
C GLN A 266 -19.31 8.37 -9.67
N MET A 267 -18.60 7.93 -10.71
CA MET A 267 -17.80 8.76 -11.59
C MET A 267 -18.22 8.53 -13.04
N THR A 268 -17.93 9.50 -13.90
CA THR A 268 -18.12 9.31 -15.34
C THR A 268 -17.08 8.34 -15.90
N LEU A 269 -17.42 7.71 -17.02
CA LEU A 269 -16.51 6.82 -17.73
C LEU A 269 -15.20 7.53 -18.14
N GLU A 270 -15.30 8.81 -18.51
CA GLU A 270 -14.15 9.63 -18.91
C GLU A 270 -13.20 9.93 -17.74
N GLU A 271 -13.73 10.14 -16.54
CA GLU A 271 -12.92 10.34 -15.34
C GLU A 271 -12.19 9.07 -14.94
N ILE A 272 -12.90 7.93 -14.89
CA ILE A 272 -12.31 6.65 -14.49
C ILE A 272 -11.17 6.23 -15.41
N LYS A 273 -11.28 6.48 -16.73
CA LYS A 273 -10.20 6.22 -17.70
C LYS A 273 -8.91 6.99 -17.41
N LYS A 274 -8.96 8.11 -16.66
CA LYS A 274 -7.76 8.87 -16.26
C LYS A 274 -7.06 8.25 -15.07
N TYR A 275 -7.77 7.48 -14.24
CA TYR A 275 -7.25 6.93 -12.99
C TYR A 275 -6.91 5.45 -13.05
N VAL A 276 -7.66 4.68 -13.85
CA VAL A 276 -7.51 3.24 -13.98
C VAL A 276 -6.47 2.92 -15.05
N GLN A 277 -5.35 2.37 -14.62
CA GLN A 277 -4.31 1.88 -15.51
C GLN A 277 -4.45 0.36 -15.72
N CYS A 278 -5.39 -0.06 -16.56
CA CYS A 278 -5.51 -1.46 -16.99
C CYS A 278 -4.82 -1.64 -18.35
N SER A 279 -3.75 -2.44 -18.37
CA SER A 279 -2.98 -2.80 -19.58
C SER A 279 -3.54 -4.01 -20.32
#